data_AF-A0A651E2S9-F1
#
_entry.id   AF-A0A651E2S9-F1
#
_cell.length_a   1.000
_cell.length_b   1.000
_cell.length_c   1.000
_cell.angle_alpha   90.00
_cell.angle_beta   90.00
_cell.angle_gamma   90.00
#
_symmetry.space_group_name_H-M   'P 1'
#
loop_
_entity.id
_entity.type
_entity.pdbx_description
1 polymer ?
#
loop_
_entity_poly.entity_id
_entity_poly.type
_entity_poly.pdbx_seq_one_letter_code
_entity_poly.pdbx_strand_id
1 'polypeptide(L)'
;MGKWERWLVPGILAAVGVPFLIAGSLLRAFVPQAVDRHAQEVARLPVATAATLNEQGTQVLLEGWVSDHTPLSDQPPLVTYSEYHRVSNDGEWQWEHRRNYTPTLWVQIPGRDVEIAAGYTLRSTASEGKSLGEQSQQRRYKGFKATDPILVVGTLSATGDRPVVSAAQIAFATKDTYLATLAEEAVTARWMGILFLSLGGMLTLGAILVAYGIGRTKG
;
A
#
# COMPACT_ATOMS: atom_id res chain seq x y z
N MET A 1 -13.75 -44.20 22.26
CA MET A 1 -13.73 -42.75 22.05
C MET A 1 -14.37 -42.03 23.23
N GLY A 2 -13.58 -41.22 23.95
CA GLY A 2 -14.04 -40.47 25.11
C GLY A 2 -15.06 -39.38 24.73
N LYS A 3 -15.89 -38.96 25.69
CA LYS A 3 -16.84 -37.83 25.49
C LYS A 3 -16.13 -36.56 24.99
N TRP A 4 -14.86 -36.38 25.36
CA TRP A 4 -14.00 -35.26 24.93
C TRP A 4 -13.62 -35.31 23.46
N GLU A 5 -13.23 -36.46 22.92
CA GLU A 5 -12.78 -36.60 21.52
C GLU A 5 -13.87 -36.24 20.52
N ARG A 6 -15.14 -36.49 20.86
CA ARG A 6 -16.28 -36.15 19.98
C ARG A 6 -16.48 -34.64 19.85
N TRP A 7 -16.09 -33.84 20.85
CA TRP A 7 -16.22 -32.38 20.81
C TRP A 7 -15.00 -31.66 20.23
N LEU A 8 -13.88 -32.35 20.03
CA LEU A 8 -12.67 -31.75 19.47
C LEU A 8 -12.88 -31.25 18.04
N VAL A 9 -13.52 -32.04 17.18
CA VAL A 9 -13.74 -31.68 15.77
C VAL A 9 -14.60 -30.42 15.61
N PRO A 10 -15.82 -30.31 16.18
CA PRO A 10 -16.60 -29.07 16.07
C PRO A 10 -15.91 -27.90 16.79
N GLY A 11 -15.19 -28.16 17.89
CA GLY A 11 -14.39 -27.14 18.58
C GLY A 11 -13.29 -26.54 17.70
N ILE A 12 -12.50 -27.37 17.00
CA ILE A 12 -11.46 -26.92 16.07
C ILE A 12 -12.07 -26.17 14.90
N LEU A 13 -13.14 -26.69 14.29
CA LEU A 13 -13.83 -26.06 13.18
C LEU A 13 -14.36 -24.66 13.56
N ALA A 14 -14.95 -24.51 14.75
CA ALA A 14 -15.40 -23.21 15.26
C ALA A 14 -14.21 -22.28 15.60
N ALA A 15 -13.17 -22.80 16.23
CA ALA A 15 -11.99 -22.04 16.62
C ALA A 15 -11.24 -21.45 15.41
N VAL A 16 -11.27 -22.12 14.25
CA VAL A 16 -10.72 -21.60 12.99
C VAL A 16 -11.77 -20.77 12.24
N GLY A 17 -13.01 -21.23 12.15
CA GLY A 17 -14.07 -20.59 11.36
C GLY A 17 -14.46 -19.20 11.84
N VAL A 18 -14.56 -19.00 13.16
CA VAL A 18 -14.97 -17.70 13.75
C VAL A 18 -13.96 -16.58 13.46
N PRO A 19 -12.64 -16.76 13.67
CA PRO A 19 -11.65 -15.77 13.26
C PRO A 19 -11.69 -15.42 11.77
N PHE A 20 -11.91 -16.40 10.88
CA PHE A 20 -12.06 -16.13 9.45
C PHE A 20 -13.30 -15.31 9.12
N LEU A 21 -14.43 -15.56 9.80
CA LEU A 21 -15.63 -14.74 9.69
C LEU A 21 -15.39 -13.30 10.16
N ILE A 22 -14.70 -13.12 11.29
CA ILE A 22 -14.36 -11.79 11.82
C ILE A 22 -13.43 -11.07 10.83
N ALA A 23 -12.33 -11.69 10.43
CA ALA A 23 -11.37 -11.12 9.49
C ALA A 23 -12.03 -10.80 8.14
N GLY A 24 -12.85 -11.71 7.59
CA GLY A 24 -13.58 -11.48 6.35
C GLY A 24 -14.59 -10.33 6.45
N SER A 25 -15.28 -10.21 7.59
CA SER A 25 -16.19 -9.09 7.85
C SER A 25 -15.46 -7.75 7.90
N LEU A 26 -14.32 -7.71 8.61
CA LEU A 26 -13.50 -6.50 8.72
C LEU A 26 -12.92 -6.09 7.36
N LEU A 27 -12.31 -7.04 6.64
CA LEU A 27 -11.74 -6.78 5.31
C LEU A 27 -12.81 -6.27 4.33
N ARG A 28 -14.00 -6.88 4.34
CA ARG A 28 -15.09 -6.47 3.44
C ARG A 28 -15.67 -5.10 3.78
N ALA A 29 -15.77 -4.76 5.07
CA ALA A 29 -16.44 -3.53 5.50
C ALA A 29 -15.50 -2.32 5.46
N PHE A 30 -14.26 -2.46 5.94
CA PHE A 30 -13.40 -1.31 6.22
C PHE A 30 -12.41 -0.99 5.10
N VAL A 31 -11.80 -2.02 4.47
CA VAL A 31 -10.73 -1.78 3.49
C VAL A 31 -11.26 -1.10 2.22
N PRO A 32 -12.32 -1.58 1.56
CA PRO A 32 -12.88 -0.89 0.39
C PRO A 32 -13.31 0.53 0.72
N GLN A 33 -13.95 0.76 1.87
CA GLN A 33 -14.40 2.10 2.26
C GLN A 33 -13.23 3.08 2.45
N ALA A 34 -12.13 2.63 3.06
CA ALA A 34 -10.96 3.47 3.24
C ALA A 34 -10.31 3.82 1.89
N VAL A 35 -10.19 2.83 1.01
CA VAL A 35 -9.64 3.02 -0.35
C VAL A 35 -10.54 3.92 -1.19
N ASP A 36 -11.86 3.70 -1.16
CA ASP A 36 -12.84 4.50 -1.90
C ASP A 36 -12.86 5.96 -1.43
N ARG A 37 -12.78 6.22 -0.12
CA ARG A 37 -12.69 7.59 0.41
C ARG A 37 -11.43 8.30 -0.08
N HIS A 38 -10.28 7.65 0.04
CA HIS A 38 -9.01 8.18 -0.46
C HIS A 38 -9.06 8.42 -1.98
N ALA A 39 -9.63 7.48 -2.74
CA ALA A 39 -9.80 7.62 -4.19
C ALA A 39 -10.72 8.80 -4.54
N GLN A 40 -11.82 9.00 -3.81
CA GLN A 40 -12.72 10.14 -4.02
C GLN A 40 -12.06 11.47 -3.67
N GLU A 41 -11.30 11.53 -2.58
CA GLU A 41 -10.51 12.71 -2.21
C GLU A 41 -9.53 13.08 -3.32
N VAL A 42 -8.72 12.11 -3.76
CA VAL A 42 -7.75 12.30 -4.85
C VAL A 42 -8.43 12.64 -6.18
N ALA A 43 -9.57 12.03 -6.50
CA ALA A 43 -10.31 12.29 -7.73
C ALA A 43 -10.81 13.75 -7.82
N ARG A 44 -11.20 14.33 -6.68
CA ARG A 44 -11.66 15.72 -6.59
C ARG A 44 -10.54 16.75 -6.72
N LEU A 45 -9.30 16.38 -6.39
CA LEU A 45 -8.15 17.27 -6.52
C LEU A 45 -7.81 17.49 -8.00
N PRO A 46 -7.89 18.72 -8.53
CA PRO A 46 -7.38 18.99 -9.87
C PRO A 46 -5.86 18.79 -9.89
N VAL A 47 -5.31 18.40 -11.04
CA VAL A 47 -3.86 18.39 -11.26
C VAL A 47 -3.37 19.83 -11.15
N ALA A 48 -2.53 20.10 -10.16
CA ALA A 48 -2.05 21.44 -9.89
C ALA A 48 -1.05 21.86 -10.97
N THR A 49 -1.18 23.10 -11.39
CA THR A 49 -0.26 23.77 -12.32
C THR A 49 0.45 24.89 -11.60
N ALA A 50 1.43 25.52 -12.25
CA ALA A 50 2.10 26.69 -11.72
C ALA A 50 1.13 27.79 -11.22
N ALA A 51 -0.01 27.96 -11.90
CA ALA A 51 -1.01 28.98 -11.59
C ALA A 51 -1.88 28.65 -10.37
N THR A 52 -2.04 27.36 -10.02
CA THR A 52 -2.92 26.93 -8.93
C THR A 52 -2.18 26.72 -7.60
N LEU A 53 -0.85 26.84 -7.59
CA LEU A 53 -0.01 26.70 -6.39
C LEU A 53 0.16 28.03 -5.66
N ASN A 54 -0.96 28.59 -5.19
CA ASN A 54 -1.02 29.93 -4.59
C ASN A 54 -1.55 29.93 -3.14
N GLU A 55 -2.20 28.86 -2.69
CA GLU A 55 -2.81 28.78 -1.37
C GLU A 55 -2.12 27.74 -0.48
N GLN A 56 -1.47 28.24 0.57
CA GLN A 56 -0.80 27.40 1.57
C GLN A 56 -1.82 26.64 2.42
N GLY A 57 -1.48 25.42 2.82
CA GLY A 57 -2.33 24.54 3.62
C GLY A 57 -3.30 23.69 2.81
N THR A 58 -3.43 23.96 1.51
CA THR A 58 -4.31 23.21 0.61
C THR A 58 -3.65 21.91 0.15
N GLN A 59 -4.46 20.85 0.07
CA GLN A 59 -4.02 19.58 -0.51
C GLN A 59 -3.89 19.73 -2.02
N VAL A 60 -2.76 19.28 -2.56
CA VAL A 60 -2.42 19.41 -3.97
C VAL A 60 -2.07 18.05 -4.57
N LEU A 61 -2.40 17.89 -5.84
CA LEU A 61 -2.02 16.76 -6.66
C LEU A 61 -1.12 17.26 -7.79
N LEU A 62 0.12 16.83 -7.82
CA LEU A 62 1.08 17.21 -8.85
C LEU A 62 1.31 16.03 -9.80
N GLU A 63 1.28 16.30 -11.09
CA GLU A 63 1.80 15.38 -12.11
C GLU A 63 3.00 16.03 -12.77
N GLY A 64 4.09 15.29 -12.83
CA GLY A 64 5.33 15.80 -13.38
C GLY A 64 6.41 14.75 -13.45
N TRP A 65 7.65 15.22 -13.49
CA TRP A 65 8.84 14.38 -13.56
C TRP A 65 9.79 14.73 -12.42
N VAL A 66 10.55 13.75 -11.95
CA VAL A 66 11.68 14.03 -11.07
C VAL A 66 12.67 14.92 -11.83
N SER A 67 12.95 16.11 -11.29
CA SER A 67 13.87 17.07 -11.90
C SER A 67 15.31 16.56 -11.83
N ASP A 68 16.09 16.81 -12.88
CA ASP A 68 17.53 16.53 -12.94
C ASP A 68 18.34 17.36 -11.93
N HIS A 69 17.75 18.41 -11.36
CA HIS A 69 18.32 19.16 -10.25
C HIS A 69 18.30 18.40 -8.92
N THR A 70 17.56 17.28 -8.85
CA THR A 70 17.52 16.45 -7.64
C THR A 70 18.87 15.79 -7.42
N PRO A 71 19.52 15.97 -6.26
CA PRO A 71 20.77 15.31 -5.94
C PRO A 71 20.63 13.77 -6.02
N LEU A 72 21.64 13.12 -6.58
CA LEU A 72 21.71 11.66 -6.58
C LEU A 72 21.83 11.12 -5.15
N SER A 73 21.24 9.94 -4.92
CA SER A 73 21.38 9.23 -3.64
C SER A 73 22.74 8.54 -3.50
N ASP A 74 22.96 7.91 -2.34
CA ASP A 74 24.05 6.98 -2.10
C ASP A 74 23.94 5.67 -2.92
N GLN A 75 22.86 5.50 -3.70
CA GLN A 75 22.64 4.36 -4.61
C GLN A 75 22.25 4.85 -6.03
N PRO A 76 23.21 5.36 -6.83
CA PRO A 76 22.94 5.76 -8.20
C PRO A 76 22.39 4.59 -9.04
N PRO A 77 21.48 4.84 -10.00
CA PRO A 77 20.97 6.14 -10.45
C PRO A 77 19.74 6.64 -9.67
N LEU A 78 19.41 6.06 -8.52
CA LEU A 78 18.23 6.44 -7.74
C LEU A 78 18.48 7.79 -7.05
N VAL A 79 17.44 8.61 -6.94
CA VAL A 79 17.44 9.85 -6.15
C VAL A 79 16.67 9.68 -4.84
N THR A 80 15.73 8.74 -4.80
CA THR A 80 15.02 8.29 -3.59
C THR A 80 14.70 6.82 -3.70
N TYR A 81 14.69 6.10 -2.58
CA TYR A 81 14.38 4.68 -2.57
C TYR A 81 13.96 4.14 -1.19
N SER A 82 13.32 2.98 -1.20
CA SER A 82 13.19 2.05 -0.09
C SER A 82 14.12 0.84 -0.32
N GLU A 83 14.92 0.51 0.69
CA GLU A 83 15.82 -0.64 0.67
C GLU A 83 15.19 -1.84 1.39
N TYR A 84 15.31 -3.00 0.76
CA TYR A 84 14.85 -4.28 1.28
C TYR A 84 16.00 -5.28 1.29
N HIS A 85 16.10 -6.06 2.36
CA HIS A 85 17.07 -7.15 2.49
C HIS A 85 16.34 -8.48 2.41
N ARG A 86 16.98 -9.46 1.77
CA ARG A 86 16.49 -10.82 1.74
C ARG A 86 16.90 -11.51 3.03
N VAL A 87 15.92 -11.93 3.82
CA VAL A 87 16.11 -12.64 5.09
C VAL A 87 15.44 -14.01 5.02
N SER A 88 16.03 -15.00 5.67
CA SER A 88 15.43 -16.33 5.81
C SER A 88 14.72 -16.39 7.16
N ASN A 89 13.40 -16.58 7.14
CA ASN A 89 12.60 -16.81 8.33
C ASN A 89 11.92 -18.17 8.20
N ASP A 90 12.17 -19.08 9.15
CA ASP A 90 11.66 -20.46 9.14
C ASP A 90 11.90 -21.24 7.83
N GLY A 91 13.04 -20.99 7.19
CA GLY A 91 13.42 -21.62 5.91
C GLY A 91 12.80 -20.99 4.67
N GLU A 92 11.95 -19.97 4.83
CA GLU A 92 11.40 -19.18 3.73
C GLU A 92 12.14 -17.86 3.54
N TRP A 93 12.45 -17.55 2.29
CA TRP A 93 13.09 -16.28 1.94
C TRP A 93 12.05 -15.17 1.80
N GLN A 94 12.18 -14.12 2.60
CA GLN A 94 11.31 -12.96 2.58
C GLN A 94 12.12 -11.67 2.37
N TRP A 95 11.48 -10.65 1.81
CA TRP A 95 12.06 -9.31 1.68
C TRP A 95 11.63 -8.47 2.88
N GLU A 96 12.58 -8.14 3.74
CA GLU A 96 12.37 -7.29 4.91
C GLU A 96 12.76 -5.85 4.57
N HIS A 97 11.89 -4.90 4.89
CA HIS A 97 12.19 -3.47 4.73
C HIS A 97 13.28 -3.04 5.73
N ARG A 98 14.28 -2.30 5.25
CA ARG A 98 15.42 -1.87 6.07
C ARG A 98 15.46 -0.37 6.31
N ARG A 99 15.36 0.41 5.24
CA ARG A 99 15.44 1.87 5.33
C ARG A 99 14.71 2.55 4.18
N ASN A 100 14.34 3.80 4.42
CA ASN A 100 13.89 4.74 3.42
C ASN A 100 14.93 5.86 3.27
N TYR A 101 15.26 6.19 2.03
CA TYR A 101 16.05 7.36 1.67
C TYR A 101 15.15 8.33 0.91
N THR A 102 14.60 9.30 1.63
CA THR A 102 13.58 10.25 1.14
C THR A 102 14.07 11.69 1.35
N PRO A 103 15.13 12.11 0.63
CA PRO A 103 15.65 13.48 0.71
C PRO A 103 14.67 14.46 0.07
N THR A 104 14.91 15.76 0.21
CA THR A 104 14.18 16.76 -0.58
C THR A 104 14.22 16.41 -2.07
N LEU A 105 13.06 16.36 -2.70
CA LEU A 105 12.90 15.96 -4.11
C LEU A 105 12.44 17.17 -4.91
N TRP A 106 13.05 17.42 -6.08
CA TRP A 106 12.57 18.44 -6.99
C TRP A 106 11.71 17.79 -8.07
N VAL A 107 10.53 18.35 -8.28
CA VAL A 107 9.54 17.82 -9.22
C VAL A 107 9.22 18.89 -10.24
N GLN A 108 9.51 18.59 -11.49
CA GLN A 108 9.20 19.46 -12.61
C GLN A 108 7.75 19.22 -13.04
N ILE A 109 6.92 20.25 -12.91
CA ILE A 109 5.54 20.27 -13.42
C ILE A 109 5.48 21.25 -14.59
N PRO A 110 4.40 21.24 -15.42
CA PRO A 110 4.24 22.23 -16.47
C PRO A 110 4.34 23.67 -15.94
N GLY A 111 5.40 24.36 -16.36
CA GLY A 111 5.64 25.78 -16.07
C GLY A 111 6.52 26.09 -14.85
N ARG A 112 6.90 25.11 -14.01
CA ARG A 112 7.82 25.34 -12.88
C ARG A 112 8.34 24.07 -12.20
N ASP A 113 9.41 24.23 -11.42
CA ASP A 113 9.85 23.21 -10.45
C ASP A 113 9.16 23.44 -9.09
N VAL A 114 8.83 22.33 -8.42
CA VAL A 114 8.23 22.28 -7.08
C VAL A 114 9.13 21.46 -6.16
N GLU A 115 9.36 21.96 -4.96
CA GLU A 115 10.11 21.25 -3.94
C GLU A 115 9.18 20.32 -3.16
N ILE A 116 9.56 19.06 -2.99
CA ILE A 116 8.90 18.13 -2.07
C ILE A 116 9.79 17.98 -0.85
N ALA A 117 9.27 18.39 0.30
CA ALA A 117 9.97 18.31 1.56
C ALA A 117 10.34 16.86 1.90
N ALA A 118 11.51 16.67 2.51
CA ALA A 118 12.00 15.36 2.93
C ALA A 118 11.02 14.62 3.85
N GLY A 119 11.10 13.29 3.85
CA GLY A 119 10.25 12.43 4.69
C GLY A 119 8.89 12.08 4.07
N TYR A 120 8.74 12.20 2.75
CA TYR A 120 7.58 11.68 2.02
C TYR A 120 7.52 10.14 2.01
N THR A 121 6.35 9.60 1.64
CA THR A 121 6.15 8.16 1.50
C THR A 121 6.13 7.74 0.04
N LEU A 122 6.82 6.65 -0.29
CA LEU A 122 6.78 6.02 -1.61
C LEU A 122 5.64 4.99 -1.64
N ARG A 123 4.61 5.23 -2.46
CA ARG A 123 3.47 4.30 -2.60
C ARG A 123 3.69 3.27 -3.71
N SER A 124 4.15 3.74 -4.87
CA SER A 124 4.54 2.88 -5.99
C SER A 124 5.78 3.44 -6.66
N THR A 125 6.60 2.58 -7.25
CA THR A 125 7.87 2.96 -7.89
C THR A 125 8.02 2.17 -9.20
N ALA A 126 8.50 2.81 -10.28
CA ALA A 126 8.80 2.09 -11.52
C ALA A 126 10.02 1.17 -11.41
N SER A 127 11.05 1.64 -10.71
CA SER A 127 12.35 1.01 -10.73
C SER A 127 12.49 0.05 -9.56
N GLU A 128 12.45 -1.25 -9.83
CA GLU A 128 13.10 -2.26 -8.99
C GLU A 128 14.58 -2.35 -9.40
N GLY A 129 15.45 -1.66 -8.66
CA GLY A 129 16.90 -1.76 -8.84
C GLY A 129 17.44 -2.99 -8.11
N LYS A 130 18.17 -3.85 -8.83
CA LYS A 130 19.10 -4.80 -8.20
C LYS A 130 20.40 -4.06 -7.91
N SER A 131 20.99 -4.28 -6.74
CA SER A 131 22.30 -3.69 -6.41
C SER A 131 23.34 -4.09 -7.47
N LEU A 132 24.21 -3.18 -7.89
CA LEU A 132 25.33 -3.48 -8.77
C LEU A 132 26.49 -4.05 -7.91
N GLY A 133 26.63 -5.38 -7.87
CA GLY A 133 27.72 -6.06 -7.14
C GLY A 133 27.41 -7.50 -6.69
N GLU A 134 28.36 -8.20 -6.07
CA GLU A 134 28.19 -9.57 -5.54
C GLU A 134 27.06 -9.69 -4.48
N GLN A 135 26.68 -8.58 -3.83
CA GLN A 135 25.54 -8.51 -2.89
C GLN A 135 24.16 -8.32 -3.57
N SER A 136 24.11 -8.30 -4.91
CA SER A 136 22.90 -8.05 -5.72
C SER A 136 21.72 -8.97 -5.45
N GLN A 137 21.96 -10.17 -4.92
CA GLN A 137 20.89 -11.15 -4.64
C GLN A 137 20.22 -10.95 -3.28
N GLN A 138 20.86 -10.22 -2.35
CA GLN A 138 20.36 -10.02 -0.99
C GLN A 138 19.75 -8.63 -0.76
N ARG A 139 19.97 -7.67 -1.67
CA ARG A 139 19.44 -6.31 -1.55
C ARG A 139 18.57 -5.94 -2.74
N ARG A 140 17.41 -5.35 -2.47
CA ARG A 140 16.49 -4.82 -3.46
C ARG A 140 16.19 -3.37 -3.14
N TYR A 141 16.25 -2.52 -4.16
CA TYR A 141 15.91 -1.11 -4.06
C TYR A 141 14.64 -0.85 -4.87
N LYS A 142 13.70 -0.10 -4.28
CA LYS A 142 12.50 0.39 -4.95
C LYS A 142 12.49 1.89 -4.88
N GLY A 143 12.53 2.58 -6.01
CA GLY A 143 12.72 4.02 -5.98
C GLY A 143 12.48 4.72 -7.31
N PHE A 144 12.85 6.00 -7.31
CA PHE A 144 12.76 6.88 -8.47
C PHE A 144 14.15 7.34 -8.90
N LYS A 145 14.31 7.51 -10.21
CA LYS A 145 15.47 8.13 -10.85
C LYS A 145 15.10 9.54 -11.28
N ALA A 146 16.12 10.33 -11.63
CA ALA A 146 15.90 11.56 -12.38
C ALA A 146 15.10 11.27 -13.65
N THR A 147 14.23 12.19 -14.07
CA THR A 147 13.30 12.09 -15.21
C THR A 147 12.17 11.07 -15.08
N ASP A 148 12.08 10.28 -14.00
CA ASP A 148 10.95 9.36 -13.82
C ASP A 148 9.64 10.18 -13.68
N PRO A 149 8.56 9.81 -14.40
CA PRO A 149 7.25 10.43 -14.20
C PRO A 149 6.68 10.04 -12.84
N ILE A 150 6.11 11.03 -12.14
CA ILE A 150 5.55 10.84 -10.81
C ILE A 150 4.24 11.59 -10.62
N LEU A 151 3.40 11.02 -9.76
CA LEU A 151 2.25 11.67 -9.14
C LEU A 151 2.60 11.96 -7.68
N VAL A 152 2.40 13.19 -7.24
CA VAL A 152 2.57 13.59 -5.84
C VAL A 152 1.25 14.06 -5.27
N VAL A 153 0.84 13.49 -4.15
CA VAL A 153 -0.31 13.98 -3.37
C VAL A 153 0.22 14.44 -2.02
N GLY A 154 0.05 15.72 -1.69
CA GLY A 154 0.56 16.28 -0.43
C GLY A 154 -0.09 17.61 -0.09
N THR A 155 0.48 18.32 0.87
CA THR A 155 -0.05 19.62 1.31
C THR A 155 0.94 20.72 0.95
N LEU A 156 0.46 21.80 0.33
CA LEU A 156 1.30 22.95 -0.02
C LEU A 156 1.72 23.70 1.25
N SER A 157 2.97 23.53 1.68
CA SER A 157 3.49 24.15 2.90
C SER A 157 4.12 25.52 2.68
N ALA A 158 4.51 25.86 1.45
CA ALA A 158 4.98 27.20 1.09
C ALA A 158 4.60 27.52 -0.36
N THR A 159 4.28 28.79 -0.62
CA THR A 159 3.95 29.34 -1.93
C THR A 159 5.04 30.32 -2.39
N GLY A 160 4.94 30.87 -3.60
CA GLY A 160 5.94 31.79 -4.17
C GLY A 160 6.69 31.17 -5.35
N ASP A 161 7.92 31.62 -5.62
CA ASP A 161 8.74 31.17 -6.76
C ASP A 161 9.24 29.73 -6.62
N ARG A 162 9.35 29.23 -5.40
CA ARG A 162 9.73 27.85 -5.07
C ARG A 162 8.70 27.25 -4.11
N PRO A 163 7.55 26.77 -4.62
CA PRO A 163 6.52 26.16 -3.79
C PRO A 163 7.08 24.88 -3.17
N VAL A 164 6.68 24.62 -1.93
CA VAL A 164 7.11 23.45 -1.17
C VAL A 164 5.89 22.63 -0.79
N VAL A 165 5.90 21.34 -1.10
CA VAL A 165 4.86 20.37 -0.71
C VAL A 165 5.40 19.46 0.39
N SER A 166 4.67 19.34 1.49
CA SER A 166 5.00 18.48 2.62
C SER A 166 3.96 17.37 2.81
N ALA A 167 4.26 16.42 3.73
CA ALA A 167 3.42 15.25 4.00
C ALA A 167 3.04 14.47 2.72
N ALA A 168 3.96 14.43 1.76
CA ALA A 168 3.68 13.95 0.43
C ALA A 168 3.68 12.42 0.35
N GLN A 169 2.81 11.89 -0.51
CA GLN A 169 2.84 10.53 -1.01
C GLN A 169 3.19 10.58 -2.50
N ILE A 170 4.21 9.83 -2.90
CA ILE A 170 4.71 9.80 -4.27
C ILE A 170 4.41 8.43 -4.89
N ALA A 171 3.91 8.44 -6.11
CA ALA A 171 3.60 7.25 -6.87
C ALA A 171 4.16 7.35 -8.29
N PHE A 172 4.63 6.23 -8.84
CA PHE A 172 4.93 6.10 -10.26
C PHE A 172 3.62 5.87 -11.02
N ALA A 173 2.92 6.96 -11.33
CA ALA A 173 1.61 6.92 -11.94
C ALA A 173 1.27 8.29 -12.53
N THR A 174 0.32 8.32 -13.45
CA THR A 174 -0.57 9.47 -13.67
C THR A 174 -1.77 9.37 -12.71
N LYS A 175 -2.55 10.44 -12.51
CA LYS A 175 -3.77 10.41 -11.69
C LYS A 175 -4.73 9.32 -12.15
N ASP A 176 -4.95 9.18 -13.45
CA ASP A 176 -5.86 8.17 -13.99
C ASP A 176 -5.39 6.75 -13.65
N THR A 177 -4.10 6.47 -13.86
CA THR A 177 -3.53 5.16 -13.49
C THR A 177 -3.52 4.93 -11.99
N TYR A 178 -3.30 5.98 -11.19
CA TYR A 178 -3.33 5.90 -9.73
C TYR A 178 -4.73 5.55 -9.23
N LEU A 179 -5.76 6.23 -9.73
CA LEU A 179 -7.15 5.95 -9.40
C LEU A 179 -7.57 4.55 -9.86
N ALA A 180 -7.09 4.09 -11.02
CA ALA A 180 -7.33 2.73 -11.49
C ALA A 180 -6.72 1.69 -10.53
N THR A 181 -5.47 1.89 -10.08
CA THR A 181 -4.84 1.01 -9.09
C THR A 181 -5.60 0.99 -7.77
N LEU A 182 -6.09 2.14 -7.29
CA LEU A 182 -6.93 2.19 -6.09
C LEU A 182 -8.23 1.39 -6.27
N ALA A 183 -8.88 1.51 -7.42
CA ALA A 183 -10.09 0.76 -7.71
C ALA A 183 -9.82 -0.76 -7.73
N GLU A 184 -8.68 -1.18 -8.30
CA GLU A 184 -8.25 -2.58 -8.29
C GLU A 184 -7.95 -3.10 -6.88
N GLU A 185 -7.25 -2.30 -6.05
CA GLU A 185 -7.00 -2.61 -4.63
C GLU A 185 -8.32 -2.80 -3.86
N ALA A 186 -9.30 -1.90 -4.07
CA ALA A 186 -10.61 -1.99 -3.43
C ALA A 186 -11.39 -3.25 -3.86
N VAL A 187 -11.38 -3.57 -5.15
CA VAL A 187 -12.02 -4.78 -5.70
C VAL A 187 -11.35 -6.04 -5.15
N THR A 188 -10.02 -6.08 -5.10
CA THR A 188 -9.26 -7.21 -4.57
C THR A 188 -9.57 -7.43 -3.09
N ALA A 189 -9.55 -6.37 -2.27
CA ALA A 189 -9.90 -6.45 -0.86
C ALA A 189 -11.33 -6.95 -0.63
N ARG A 190 -12.29 -6.50 -1.47
CA ARG A 190 -13.68 -6.99 -1.41
C ARG A 190 -13.77 -8.48 -1.70
N TRP A 191 -13.07 -8.97 -2.72
CA TRP A 191 -13.03 -10.40 -3.04
C TRP A 191 -12.36 -11.24 -1.95
N MET A 192 -11.24 -10.77 -1.39
CA MET A 192 -10.61 -11.41 -0.23
C MET A 192 -11.56 -11.50 0.96
N GLY A 193 -12.28 -10.41 1.27
CA GLY A 193 -13.30 -10.40 2.33
C GLY A 193 -14.41 -11.44 2.08
N ILE A 194 -14.89 -11.57 0.84
CA ILE A 194 -15.89 -12.60 0.47
C ILE A 194 -15.33 -14.01 0.65
N LEU A 195 -14.09 -14.26 0.21
CA LEU A 195 -13.45 -15.57 0.36
C LEU A 195 -13.33 -15.97 1.83
N PHE A 196 -12.84 -15.07 2.69
CA PHE A 196 -12.71 -15.31 4.12
C PHE A 196 -14.07 -15.55 4.79
N LEU A 197 -15.10 -14.78 4.43
CA LEU A 197 -16.46 -15.01 4.91
C LEU A 197 -17.02 -16.37 4.47
N SER A 198 -16.80 -16.75 3.21
CA SER A 198 -17.29 -18.03 2.70
C SER A 198 -16.63 -19.22 3.40
N LEU A 199 -15.31 -19.17 3.60
CA LEU A 199 -14.55 -20.22 4.27
C LEU A 199 -14.92 -20.30 5.76
N GLY A 200 -14.94 -19.16 6.45
CA GLY A 200 -15.33 -19.08 7.85
C GLY A 200 -16.78 -19.54 8.09
N GLY A 201 -17.69 -19.19 7.17
CA GLY A 201 -19.09 -19.61 7.20
C GLY A 201 -19.23 -21.12 7.03
N MET A 202 -18.53 -21.70 6.04
CA MET A 202 -18.52 -23.14 5.80
C MET A 202 -17.98 -23.92 7.01
N LEU A 203 -16.88 -23.48 7.61
CA LEU A 203 -16.29 -24.11 8.79
C LEU A 203 -17.22 -24.04 10.01
N THR A 204 -17.83 -22.88 10.25
CA THR A 204 -18.75 -22.66 11.37
C THR A 204 -20.04 -23.47 11.20
N LEU A 205 -20.61 -23.52 10.00
CA LEU A 205 -21.76 -24.38 9.68
C LEU A 205 -21.41 -25.85 9.85
N GLY A 206 -20.22 -26.28 9.42
CA GLY A 206 -19.72 -27.63 9.65
C GLY A 206 -19.63 -27.97 11.14
N ALA A 207 -19.12 -27.05 11.96
CA ALA A 207 -19.07 -27.23 13.41
C ALA A 207 -20.47 -27.43 14.02
N ILE A 208 -21.44 -26.62 13.61
CA ILE A 208 -22.83 -26.69 14.07
C ILE A 208 -23.46 -28.03 13.67
N LEU A 209 -23.31 -28.47 12.42
CA LEU A 209 -23.86 -29.72 11.92
C LEU A 209 -23.27 -30.94 12.64
N VAL A 210 -21.94 -30.95 12.86
CA VAL A 210 -21.27 -32.02 13.60
C VAL A 210 -21.73 -32.05 15.06
N ALA A 211 -21.81 -30.89 15.72
CA ALA A 211 -22.31 -30.79 17.09
C ALA A 211 -23.77 -31.27 17.22
N TYR A 212 -24.62 -30.90 16.26
CA TYR A 212 -26.02 -31.33 16.21
C TYR A 212 -26.15 -32.85 16.05
N GLY A 213 -25.37 -33.45 15.13
CA GLY A 213 -25.35 -34.91 14.95
C GLY A 213 -24.93 -35.67 16.22
N ILE A 214 -23.93 -35.15 16.95
CA ILE A 214 -23.51 -35.72 18.24
C ILE A 214 -24.62 -35.60 19.30
N GLY A 215 -25.36 -34.48 19.32
CA GLY A 215 -26.49 -34.29 20.23
C GLY A 215 -27.65 -35.25 19.95
N ARG A 216 -27.99 -35.44 18.67
CA ARG A 216 -29.10 -36.31 18.25
C ARG A 216 -28.86 -37.80 18.55
N THR A 217 -27.62 -38.28 18.44
CA THR A 217 -27.28 -39.68 18.75
C THR A 217 -27.34 -40.03 20.25
N LYS A 218 -27.56 -39.05 21.13
CA LYS A 218 -27.68 -39.25 22.58
C LYS A 218 -29.11 -39.27 23.12
N GLY A 219 -30.10 -38.85 22.32
CA GLY A 219 -31.53 -38.87 22.67
C GLY A 219 -32.21 -40.05 22.01
#